data_AF-A0A7C3HEA6-F1
#
_entry.id   AF-A0A7C3HEA6-F1
#
_cell.length_a   1.000
_cell.length_b   1.000
_cell.length_c   1.000
_cell.angle_alpha   90.00
_cell.angle_beta   90.00
_cell.angle_gamma   90.00
#
_symmetry.space_group_name_H-M   'P 1'
#
loop_
_entity.id
_entity.type
_entity.pdbx_description
1 polymer ?
#
loop_
_entity_poly.entity_id
_entity_poly.type
_entity_poly.pdbx_seq_one_letter_code
_entity_poly.pdbx_strand_id
1 'polypeptide(L)'
;MALAAKGDGTFFRQPPLLDPLRAPLLDTQYHGIPIDSLHIPPMPASIRAIRMTTSVDSSHQYMTVKYSIGRDQIFYPLKMRVEDFYHLRGRQELAKLWRTTLLKPPEDLLRRRRRRQQGVRIDLPVEIRSKTFQTLFGGSKVGLSVTGDITIDGGFRHEKRSEVKTALTQGSDYNFKMEQKQRFGVEGHIGEKVKVRVDQDSERPFDFENTIRLQYQGFEDEIVTSIEAGNISLSLPATRFVTFSGRNSGLFGIKSKMTLGNLKVTTIASQEKGESKRMSLSGGAQENTQKIEDYQYRRGAYFFLDRLYREQFRHYDKNGLHVYDPRFSVTRIELYKSEAGYDTRYSDSIRGWAVIDEHPDSLKSFDVDTTGGVDQNHYFGYFRRMAKTEYFVDRDLGYIQLNMPVRDGEVLAVAFETRDGRKVGDIDFNPDSSNTIILRLLKSMKPTPKDSTWDLEWKNV
;
A
#
# COMPACT_ATOMS: atom_id res chain seq x y z
N MET A 1 14.47 -16.52 20.50
CA MET A 1 13.70 -17.76 20.77
C MET A 1 12.48 -17.33 21.59
N ALA A 2 11.22 -17.25 21.17
CA ALA A 2 10.47 -17.31 19.91
C ALA A 2 9.15 -16.52 20.23
N LEU A 3 8.77 -15.45 19.53
CA LEU A 3 7.92 -15.38 18.33
C LEU A 3 6.64 -16.25 18.36
N ALA A 4 5.47 -15.58 18.45
CA ALA A 4 4.18 -15.95 17.84
C ALA A 4 3.23 -14.73 17.92
N ALA A 5 3.11 -13.93 16.87
CA ALA A 5 2.12 -14.06 15.79
C ALA A 5 0.70 -13.59 16.21
N LYS A 6 0.43 -12.31 15.98
CA LYS A 6 -0.92 -11.70 16.02
C LYS A 6 -1.54 -11.93 14.64
N GLY A 7 -2.47 -12.88 14.55
CA GLY A 7 -3.29 -13.11 13.36
C GLY A 7 -4.59 -12.32 13.46
N ASP A 8 -4.85 -11.47 12.47
CA ASP A 8 -6.13 -10.82 12.23
C ASP A 8 -7.20 -11.88 11.91
N GLY A 9 -8.10 -12.12 12.85
CA GLY A 9 -9.31 -12.89 12.65
C GLY A 9 -10.49 -11.94 12.44
N THR A 10 -10.91 -11.76 11.20
CA THR A 10 -12.23 -11.22 10.86
C THR A 10 -13.30 -12.18 11.40
N PHE A 11 -13.77 -11.92 12.62
CA PHE A 11 -14.97 -12.58 13.12
C PHE A 11 -16.18 -12.04 12.34
N PHE A 12 -16.61 -12.80 11.33
CA PHE A 12 -18.03 -12.83 10.98
C PHE A 12 -18.77 -13.26 12.25
N ARG A 13 -19.31 -12.29 13.00
CA ARG A 13 -20.36 -12.60 13.97
C ARG A 13 -21.49 -13.23 13.14
N GLN A 14 -21.75 -14.51 13.37
CA GLN A 14 -22.99 -15.13 12.94
C GLN A 14 -24.13 -14.16 13.33
N PRO A 15 -25.10 -13.89 12.43
CA PRO A 15 -26.27 -13.15 12.84
C PRO A 15 -26.85 -13.85 14.09
N PRO A 16 -27.29 -13.09 15.11
CA PRO A 16 -27.91 -13.70 16.26
C PRO A 16 -29.02 -14.63 15.77
N LEU A 17 -29.01 -15.87 16.27
CA LEU A 17 -30.11 -16.81 16.04
C LEU A 17 -31.40 -16.05 16.31
N LEU A 18 -32.28 -16.00 15.31
CA LEU A 18 -33.60 -15.40 15.45
C LEU A 18 -34.28 -16.09 16.62
N ASP A 19 -34.56 -15.33 17.68
CA ASP A 19 -35.40 -15.78 18.77
C ASP A 19 -36.72 -16.28 18.15
N PRO A 20 -37.09 -17.57 18.29
CA PRO A 20 -38.28 -18.13 17.66
C PRO A 20 -39.58 -17.47 18.15
N LEU A 21 -39.52 -16.62 19.20
CA LEU A 21 -40.64 -15.83 19.70
C LEU A 21 -40.72 -14.40 19.10
N ARG A 22 -39.73 -13.95 18.32
CA ARG A 22 -39.82 -12.68 17.58
C ARG A 22 -40.47 -12.92 16.22
N ALA A 23 -41.77 -12.63 16.12
CA ALA A 23 -42.44 -12.56 14.82
C ALA A 23 -41.73 -11.52 13.94
N PRO A 24 -41.25 -11.87 12.74
CA PRO A 24 -40.70 -10.89 11.81
C PRO A 24 -41.78 -9.86 11.47
N LEU A 25 -41.42 -8.57 11.44
CA LEU A 25 -42.22 -7.55 10.74
C LEU A 25 -42.45 -8.11 9.35
N LEU A 26 -43.68 -8.54 9.01
CA LEU A 26 -44.02 -9.27 7.79
C LEU A 26 -43.08 -8.88 6.66
N ASP A 27 -42.04 -9.69 6.47
CA ASP A 27 -41.34 -9.72 5.21
C ASP A 27 -42.39 -10.34 4.32
N THR A 28 -42.87 -9.60 3.31
CA THR A 28 -43.63 -10.26 2.26
C THR A 28 -42.66 -11.30 1.71
N GLN A 29 -42.80 -12.56 2.14
CA GLN A 29 -41.95 -13.66 1.74
C GLN A 29 -42.16 -13.85 0.25
N TYR A 30 -41.35 -13.16 -0.55
CA TYR A 30 -40.99 -13.65 -1.86
C TYR A 30 -39.97 -14.73 -1.56
N HIS A 31 -40.40 -16.00 -1.61
CA HIS A 31 -39.48 -17.12 -1.60
C HIS A 31 -38.36 -16.81 -2.59
N GLY A 32 -37.13 -16.93 -2.10
CA GLY A 32 -35.95 -16.32 -2.69
C GLY A 32 -35.63 -16.78 -4.10
N ILE A 33 -34.51 -16.27 -4.59
CA ILE A 33 -33.86 -16.71 -5.83
C ILE A 33 -33.57 -18.22 -5.71
N PRO A 34 -34.19 -19.10 -6.52
CA PRO A 34 -33.69 -20.44 -6.70
C PRO A 34 -32.46 -20.33 -7.60
N ILE A 35 -31.34 -20.94 -7.21
CA ILE A 35 -30.13 -21.00 -8.04
C ILE A 35 -30.35 -21.79 -9.35
N ASP A 36 -31.52 -22.42 -9.55
CA ASP A 36 -31.72 -23.36 -10.66
C ASP A 36 -33.08 -23.32 -11.39
N SER A 37 -33.79 -22.18 -11.44
CA SER A 37 -34.93 -22.07 -12.38
C SER A 37 -35.27 -20.64 -12.79
N LEU A 38 -34.82 -20.28 -13.99
CA LEU A 38 -35.04 -19.00 -14.69
C LEU A 38 -36.48 -18.77 -15.21
N HIS A 39 -37.51 -19.43 -14.67
CA HIS A 39 -38.85 -19.45 -15.31
C HIS A 39 -40.07 -19.18 -14.42
N ILE A 40 -39.92 -18.60 -13.23
CA ILE A 40 -41.08 -18.11 -12.47
C ILE A 40 -40.86 -16.65 -12.08
N PRO A 41 -41.64 -15.68 -12.61
CA PRO A 41 -41.56 -14.31 -12.14
C PRO A 41 -42.03 -14.27 -10.67
N PRO A 42 -41.38 -13.49 -9.78
CA PRO A 42 -41.87 -13.30 -8.42
C PRO A 42 -43.28 -12.71 -8.51
N MET A 43 -44.31 -13.51 -8.21
CA MET A 43 -45.69 -13.05 -8.24
C MET A 43 -45.85 -11.88 -7.27
N PRO A 44 -46.25 -10.68 -7.72
CA PRO A 44 -46.36 -9.50 -6.88
C PRO A 44 -47.59 -9.61 -5.96
N ALA A 45 -47.53 -10.44 -4.92
CA ALA A 45 -48.56 -10.47 -3.89
C ALA A 45 -48.22 -9.46 -2.79
N SER A 46 -48.28 -8.16 -3.11
CA SER A 46 -48.57 -7.19 -2.04
C SER A 46 -50.06 -7.28 -1.77
N ILE A 47 -50.45 -7.87 -0.63
CA ILE A 47 -51.84 -7.77 -0.18
C ILE A 47 -52.08 -6.28 0.16
N ARG A 48 -52.64 -5.53 -0.80
CA ARG A 48 -52.90 -4.07 -0.68
C ARG A 48 -53.76 -3.69 0.53
N ALA A 49 -54.35 -4.68 1.21
CA ALA A 49 -55.24 -4.50 2.35
C ALA A 49 -54.53 -4.42 3.71
N ILE A 50 -53.23 -4.73 3.82
CA ILE A 50 -52.50 -4.65 5.09
C ILE A 50 -52.07 -3.20 5.37
N ARG A 51 -52.59 -2.61 6.44
CA ARG A 51 -52.17 -1.30 6.98
C ARG A 51 -51.26 -1.49 8.18
N MET A 52 -50.14 -0.77 8.16
CA MET A 52 -49.21 -0.67 9.29
C MET A 52 -49.43 0.67 9.98
N THR A 53 -49.63 0.66 11.29
CA THR A 53 -49.70 1.87 12.12
C THR A 53 -48.62 1.83 13.19
N THR A 54 -48.05 2.99 13.50
CA THR A 54 -46.94 3.14 14.45
C THR A 54 -47.31 4.16 15.51
N SER A 55 -47.07 3.83 16.78
CA SER A 55 -47.23 4.75 17.91
C SER A 55 -46.00 4.72 18.79
N VAL A 56 -45.48 5.89 19.15
CA VAL A 56 -44.35 6.05 20.08
C VAL A 56 -44.89 6.16 21.50
N ASP A 57 -44.20 5.54 22.46
CA ASP A 57 -44.58 5.62 23.88
C ASP A 57 -44.17 6.96 24.52
N SER A 58 -44.70 7.26 25.70
CA SER A 58 -44.44 8.53 26.40
C SER A 58 -42.97 8.73 26.79
N SER A 59 -42.17 7.66 26.82
CA SER A 59 -40.73 7.71 27.08
C SER A 59 -39.90 8.03 25.84
N HIS A 60 -40.50 8.00 24.65
CA HIS A 60 -39.83 8.13 23.34
C HIS A 60 -38.75 7.08 23.07
N GLN A 61 -38.64 6.03 23.91
CA GLN A 61 -37.64 4.98 23.76
C GLN A 61 -38.17 3.80 22.96
N TYR A 62 -39.49 3.58 22.95
CA TYR A 62 -40.10 2.42 22.32
C TYR A 62 -41.18 2.82 21.30
N MET A 63 -41.21 2.08 20.19
CA MET A 63 -42.27 2.17 19.19
C MET A 63 -43.08 0.89 19.14
N THR A 64 -44.40 1.04 19.12
CA THR A 64 -45.36 -0.06 18.92
C THR A 64 -45.83 -0.06 17.47
N VAL A 65 -45.67 -1.19 16.78
CA VAL A 65 -46.09 -1.42 15.41
C VAL A 65 -47.30 -2.33 15.41
N LYS A 66 -48.40 -1.92 14.76
CA LYS A 66 -49.61 -2.72 14.57
C LYS A 66 -49.87 -2.95 13.09
N TYR A 67 -50.26 -4.18 12.76
CA TYR A 67 -50.69 -4.56 11.42
C TYR A 67 -52.17 -4.92 11.44
N SER A 68 -52.95 -4.33 10.53
CA SER A 68 -54.39 -4.55 10.42
C SER A 68 -54.81 -4.77 8.96
N ILE A 69 -55.78 -5.65 8.72
CA ILE A 69 -56.52 -5.76 7.46
C ILE A 69 -57.95 -5.31 7.72
N GLY A 70 -58.39 -4.25 7.04
CA GLY A 70 -59.69 -3.64 7.32
C GLY A 70 -59.75 -3.11 8.75
N ARG A 71 -60.61 -3.70 9.60
CA ARG A 71 -60.76 -3.37 11.03
C ARG A 71 -60.06 -4.36 11.96
N ASP A 72 -59.61 -5.50 11.43
CA ASP A 72 -59.08 -6.60 12.24
C ASP A 72 -57.56 -6.52 12.31
N GLN A 73 -57.04 -6.68 13.53
CA GLN A 73 -55.61 -6.73 13.77
C GLN A 73 -55.09 -8.13 13.47
N ILE A 74 -54.10 -8.23 12.59
CA ILE A 74 -53.62 -9.53 12.06
C ILE A 74 -52.39 -10.07 12.80
N PHE A 75 -51.67 -9.22 13.56
CA PHE A 75 -50.54 -9.64 14.39
C PHE A 75 -50.59 -8.96 15.75
N TYR A 76 -49.97 -9.57 16.76
CA TYR A 76 -49.74 -8.90 18.04
C TYR A 76 -48.91 -7.62 17.85
N PRO A 77 -49.20 -6.54 18.60
CA PRO A 77 -48.45 -5.30 18.47
C PRO A 77 -46.98 -5.53 18.83
N LEU A 78 -46.08 -5.18 17.90
CA LEU A 78 -44.64 -5.33 18.10
C LEU A 78 -44.08 -4.09 18.78
N LYS A 79 -43.63 -4.22 20.02
CA LYS A 79 -42.92 -3.16 20.73
C LYS A 79 -41.42 -3.34 20.56
N MET A 80 -40.73 -2.34 20.03
CA MET A 80 -39.27 -2.35 19.82
C MET A 80 -38.67 -0.99 20.14
N ARG A 81 -37.34 -0.93 20.29
CA ARG A 81 -36.67 0.37 20.49
C ARG A 81 -36.80 1.21 19.22
N VAL A 82 -36.83 2.53 19.39
CA VAL A 82 -36.92 3.47 18.26
C VAL A 82 -35.73 3.30 17.30
N GLU A 83 -34.52 3.09 17.81
CA GLU A 83 -33.32 2.82 17.02
C GLU A 83 -33.45 1.56 16.15
N ASP A 84 -33.88 0.45 16.77
CA ASP A 84 -34.09 -0.83 16.09
C ASP A 84 -35.11 -0.69 14.94
N PHE A 85 -36.19 0.05 15.18
CA PHE A 85 -37.19 0.31 14.16
C PHE A 85 -36.60 1.05 12.96
N TYR A 86 -35.86 2.14 13.19
CA TYR A 86 -35.29 2.92 12.09
C TYR A 86 -34.26 2.11 11.30
N HIS A 87 -33.44 1.31 11.97
CA HIS A 87 -32.51 0.39 11.30
C HIS A 87 -33.23 -0.63 10.42
N LEU A 88 -34.28 -1.28 10.94
CA LEU A 88 -35.06 -2.27 10.20
C LEU A 88 -35.82 -1.64 9.02
N ARG A 89 -36.45 -0.48 9.25
CA ARG A 89 -37.17 0.24 8.21
C ARG A 89 -36.23 0.72 7.10
N GLY A 90 -35.06 1.24 7.47
CA GLY A 90 -34.04 1.66 6.52
C GLY A 90 -33.59 0.53 5.60
N ARG A 91 -33.33 -0.67 6.16
CA ARG A 91 -32.99 -1.85 5.35
C ARG A 91 -34.11 -2.25 4.38
N GLN A 92 -35.36 -2.24 4.83
CA GLN A 92 -36.50 -2.57 3.97
C GLN A 92 -36.70 -1.56 2.83
N GLU A 93 -36.61 -0.26 3.11
CA GLU A 93 -36.76 0.78 2.07
C GLU A 93 -35.59 0.77 1.09
N LEU A 94 -34.36 0.55 1.56
CA LEU A 94 -33.20 0.38 0.70
C LEU A 94 -33.40 -0.83 -0.23
N ALA A 95 -33.81 -1.99 0.31
CA ALA A 95 -34.10 -3.18 -0.49
C ALA A 95 -35.19 -2.93 -1.56
N LYS A 96 -36.26 -2.17 -1.23
CA LYS A 96 -37.28 -1.76 -2.20
C LYS A 96 -36.72 -0.84 -3.29
N LEU A 97 -35.88 0.13 -2.93
CA LEU A 97 -35.22 1.04 -3.87
C LEU A 97 -34.30 0.28 -4.83
N TRP A 98 -33.47 -0.63 -4.30
CA TRP A 98 -32.62 -1.51 -5.11
C TRP A 98 -33.46 -2.36 -6.07
N ARG A 99 -34.51 -3.00 -5.57
CA ARG A 99 -35.40 -3.83 -6.39
C ARG A 99 -36.10 -3.04 -7.50
N THR A 100 -36.64 -1.86 -7.19
CA THR A 100 -37.28 -0.99 -8.20
C THR A 100 -36.29 -0.41 -9.20
N THR A 101 -35.00 -0.36 -8.86
CA THR A 101 -33.94 0.05 -9.78
C THR A 101 -33.52 -1.10 -10.69
N LEU A 102 -33.44 -2.33 -10.17
CA LEU A 102 -33.05 -3.53 -10.92
C LEU A 102 -34.16 -4.08 -11.83
N LEU A 103 -35.44 -3.90 -11.47
CA LEU A 103 -36.59 -4.35 -12.27
C LEU A 103 -36.99 -3.39 -13.40
N LYS A 104 -36.28 -2.27 -13.61
CA LYS A 104 -36.54 -1.39 -14.76
C LYS A 104 -36.08 -2.09 -16.04
N PRO A 105 -36.90 -2.08 -17.12
CA PRO A 105 -36.56 -2.75 -18.37
C PRO A 105 -35.16 -2.35 -18.88
N PRO A 106 -34.39 -3.27 -19.46
CA PRO A 106 -33.04 -3.00 -19.94
C PRO A 106 -33.00 -1.85 -20.96
N GLU A 107 -34.09 -1.56 -21.67
CA GLU A 107 -34.17 -0.40 -22.58
C GLU A 107 -34.00 0.95 -21.88
N ASP A 108 -34.44 1.10 -20.63
CA ASP A 108 -34.24 2.32 -19.81
C ASP A 108 -32.81 2.42 -19.27
N LEU A 109 -32.16 1.27 -19.01
CA LEU A 109 -30.75 1.19 -18.61
C LEU A 109 -29.81 1.41 -19.80
N LEU A 110 -30.20 0.96 -21.00
CA LEU A 110 -29.46 1.13 -22.26
C LEU A 110 -29.61 2.52 -22.85
N ARG A 111 -30.78 3.19 -22.71
CA ARG A 111 -30.92 4.62 -23.05
C ARG A 111 -30.09 5.53 -22.14
N ARG A 112 -29.82 5.12 -20.89
CA ARG A 112 -28.89 5.83 -20.00
C ARG A 112 -27.42 5.70 -20.40
N ARG A 113 -27.03 4.67 -21.15
CA ARG A 113 -25.65 4.48 -21.63
C ARG A 113 -25.19 5.55 -22.63
N ARG A 114 -26.12 6.28 -23.28
CA ARG A 114 -25.82 7.43 -24.15
C ARG A 114 -25.83 8.80 -23.44
N ARG A 115 -26.22 8.87 -22.16
CA ARG A 115 -26.04 10.07 -21.31
C ARG A 115 -24.98 9.81 -20.23
N ARG A 116 -23.77 9.44 -20.67
CA ARG A 116 -22.56 9.50 -19.85
C ARG A 116 -22.14 10.97 -19.72
N GLN A 117 -22.74 11.72 -18.80
CA GLN A 117 -22.25 12.97 -18.20
C GLN A 117 -23.38 13.66 -17.42
N GLN A 118 -24.01 12.97 -16.47
CA GLN A 118 -24.77 13.65 -15.41
C GLN A 118 -24.96 12.67 -14.27
N GLY A 119 -24.39 13.00 -13.11
CA GLY A 119 -24.48 12.21 -11.90
C GLY A 119 -25.93 11.85 -11.57
N VAL A 120 -26.13 10.72 -10.89
CA VAL A 120 -27.45 10.26 -10.46
C VAL A 120 -27.96 11.20 -9.37
N ARG A 121 -28.67 12.26 -9.75
CA ARG A 121 -29.32 13.18 -8.80
C ARG A 121 -30.53 12.47 -8.19
N ILE A 122 -30.36 11.95 -6.97
CA ILE A 122 -31.48 11.46 -6.15
C ILE A 122 -31.89 12.61 -5.23
N ASP A 123 -32.91 13.37 -5.62
CA ASP A 123 -33.56 14.31 -4.72
C ASP A 123 -34.60 13.54 -3.90
N LEU A 124 -34.34 13.32 -2.60
CA LEU A 124 -35.33 12.77 -1.66
C LEU A 124 -35.91 13.89 -0.79
N PRO A 125 -36.89 14.68 -1.26
CA PRO A 125 -37.64 15.57 -0.38
C PRO A 125 -38.55 14.71 0.52
N VAL A 126 -38.06 14.38 1.71
CA VAL A 126 -38.87 13.69 2.73
C VAL A 126 -39.28 14.72 3.77
N GLU A 127 -40.57 14.82 4.02
CA GLU A 127 -41.11 15.67 5.08
C GLU A 127 -41.27 14.88 6.37
N ILE A 128 -40.54 15.27 7.41
CA ILE A 128 -40.59 14.62 8.72
C ILE A 128 -41.63 15.34 9.60
N ARG A 129 -42.76 14.67 9.81
CA ARG A 129 -43.88 15.18 10.64
C ARG A 129 -43.66 14.91 12.13
N SER A 130 -42.58 15.48 12.69
CA SER A 130 -42.28 15.40 14.13
C SER A 130 -42.07 16.79 14.72
N LYS A 131 -42.77 17.10 15.81
CA LYS A 131 -42.64 18.38 16.52
C LYS A 131 -41.24 18.58 17.10
N THR A 132 -40.64 17.53 17.68
CA THR A 132 -39.28 17.57 18.22
C THR A 132 -38.23 17.78 17.13
N PHE A 133 -38.44 17.16 15.96
CA PHE A 133 -37.57 17.34 14.80
C PHE A 133 -37.62 18.80 14.31
N GLN A 134 -38.81 19.38 14.20
CA GLN A 134 -38.98 20.77 13.78
C GLN A 134 -38.32 21.74 14.76
N THR A 135 -38.43 21.52 16.08
CA THR A 135 -37.75 22.34 17.10
C THR A 135 -36.23 22.27 16.97
N LEU A 136 -35.66 21.06 16.79
CA LEU A 136 -34.22 20.86 16.70
C LEU A 136 -33.62 21.36 15.38
N PHE A 137 -34.32 21.21 14.25
CA PHE A 137 -33.76 21.48 12.93
C PHE A 137 -34.36 22.72 12.23
N GLY A 138 -35.33 23.40 12.86
CA GLY A 138 -35.96 24.59 12.30
C GLY A 138 -36.91 24.31 11.13
N GLY A 139 -37.35 23.06 10.94
CA GLY A 139 -38.26 22.71 9.86
C GLY A 139 -38.44 21.20 9.66
N SER A 140 -39.39 20.81 8.80
CA SER A 140 -39.70 19.41 8.48
C SER A 140 -39.02 18.89 7.20
N LYS A 141 -38.47 19.79 6.38
CA LYS A 141 -37.95 19.46 5.05
C LYS A 141 -36.54 18.89 5.14
N VAL A 142 -36.32 17.74 4.53
CA VAL A 142 -35.00 17.19 4.30
C VAL A 142 -34.77 17.12 2.80
N GLY A 143 -33.68 17.72 2.33
CA GLY A 143 -33.24 17.62 0.95
C GLY A 143 -31.81 17.10 0.92
N LEU A 144 -31.60 15.96 0.25
CA LEU A 144 -30.28 15.40 0.02
C LEU A 144 -30.10 15.23 -1.48
N SER A 145 -28.96 15.67 -1.99
CA SER A 145 -28.53 15.45 -3.37
C SER A 145 -27.22 14.67 -3.33
N VAL A 146 -27.17 13.57 -4.06
CA VAL A 146 -25.97 12.75 -4.23
C VAL A 146 -25.55 12.86 -5.69
N THR A 147 -24.26 13.06 -5.95
CA THR A 147 -23.71 13.20 -7.31
C THR A 147 -22.42 12.42 -7.41
N GLY A 148 -22.29 11.55 -8.40
CA GLY A 148 -21.07 10.79 -8.64
C GLY A 148 -21.36 9.35 -9.04
N ASP A 149 -20.34 8.51 -8.91
CA ASP A 149 -20.39 7.10 -9.26
C ASP A 149 -19.81 6.23 -8.15
N ILE A 150 -20.39 5.04 -8.03
CA ILE A 150 -19.89 3.98 -7.16
C ILE A 150 -19.81 2.75 -8.06
N THR A 151 -18.59 2.26 -8.28
CA THR A 151 -18.31 1.07 -9.05
C THR A 151 -18.00 -0.07 -8.09
N ILE A 152 -18.60 -1.23 -8.32
CA ILE A 152 -18.39 -2.45 -7.54
C ILE A 152 -18.06 -3.56 -8.55
N ASP A 153 -16.84 -4.06 -8.49
CA ASP A 153 -16.32 -5.12 -9.35
C ASP A 153 -16.16 -6.40 -8.52
N GLY A 154 -16.93 -7.43 -8.87
CA GLY A 154 -16.86 -8.75 -8.23
C GLY A 154 -16.30 -9.79 -9.19
N GLY A 155 -15.37 -10.61 -8.73
CA GLY A 155 -14.77 -11.70 -9.49
C GLY A 155 -14.63 -12.96 -8.64
N PHE A 156 -14.96 -14.11 -9.23
CA PHE A 156 -14.79 -15.41 -8.60
C PHE A 156 -13.71 -16.19 -9.34
N ARG A 157 -12.76 -16.77 -8.61
CA ARG A 157 -11.67 -17.58 -9.16
C ARG A 157 -11.71 -18.97 -8.56
N HIS A 158 -11.72 -19.96 -9.43
CA HIS A 158 -11.54 -21.37 -9.08
C HIS A 158 -10.22 -21.83 -9.69
N GLU A 159 -9.29 -22.30 -8.86
CA GLU A 159 -7.99 -22.83 -9.31
C GLU A 159 -7.86 -24.29 -8.88
N LYS A 160 -7.62 -25.16 -9.85
CA LYS A 160 -7.32 -26.57 -9.61
C LYS A 160 -5.84 -26.79 -9.89
N ARG A 161 -5.05 -26.95 -8.83
CA ARG A 161 -3.64 -27.31 -8.96
C ARG A 161 -3.49 -28.82 -8.99
N SER A 162 -2.88 -29.34 -10.05
CA SER A 162 -2.36 -30.70 -10.09
C SER A 162 -0.84 -30.65 -10.10
N GLU A 163 -0.23 -30.60 -8.93
CA GLU A 163 1.20 -30.92 -8.80
C GLU A 163 1.34 -32.24 -8.05
N VAL A 164 2.10 -33.16 -8.65
CA VAL A 164 2.47 -34.43 -8.01
C VAL A 164 3.63 -34.16 -7.06
N LYS A 165 3.36 -33.64 -5.86
CA LYS A 165 4.25 -33.75 -4.70
C LYS A 165 3.44 -33.87 -3.41
N THR A 166 3.21 -35.13 -3.04
CA THR A 166 3.21 -35.68 -1.68
C THR A 166 2.79 -34.75 -0.52
N ALA A 167 1.58 -34.19 -0.56
CA ALA A 167 0.88 -33.69 0.63
C ALA A 167 -0.62 -33.97 0.46
N LEU A 168 -1.18 -34.80 1.34
CA LEU A 168 -2.59 -35.25 1.35
C LEU A 168 -3.62 -34.15 1.68
N THR A 169 -3.25 -32.88 1.58
CA THR A 169 -4.12 -31.74 1.90
C THR A 169 -3.79 -30.54 1.00
N GLN A 170 -4.17 -30.63 -0.28
CA GLN A 170 -4.34 -29.46 -1.12
C GLN A 170 -5.52 -29.70 -2.06
N GLY A 171 -6.71 -29.27 -1.62
CA GLY A 171 -7.93 -29.25 -2.42
C GLY A 171 -7.99 -28.01 -3.31
N SER A 172 -9.00 -27.97 -4.20
CA SER A 172 -9.33 -26.82 -5.04
C SER A 172 -9.49 -25.54 -4.22
N ASP A 173 -8.91 -24.44 -4.68
CA ASP A 173 -9.04 -23.13 -4.03
C ASP A 173 -10.17 -22.31 -4.68
N TYR A 174 -10.99 -21.68 -3.83
CA TYR A 174 -12.11 -20.83 -4.22
C TYR A 174 -11.89 -19.44 -3.64
N ASN A 175 -11.69 -18.46 -4.51
CA ASN A 175 -11.41 -17.09 -4.10
C ASN A 175 -12.46 -16.13 -4.67
N PHE A 176 -13.10 -15.36 -3.80
CA PHE A 176 -13.96 -14.25 -4.18
C PHE A 176 -13.23 -12.92 -3.96
N LYS A 177 -13.07 -12.15 -5.04
CA LYS A 177 -12.46 -10.82 -5.02
C LYS A 177 -13.55 -9.78 -5.26
N MET A 178 -13.67 -8.81 -4.36
CA MET A 178 -14.54 -7.65 -4.54
C MET A 178 -13.70 -6.38 -4.45
N GLU A 179 -13.74 -5.56 -5.49
CA GLU A 179 -13.15 -4.23 -5.53
C GLU A 179 -14.28 -3.20 -5.57
N GLN A 180 -14.14 -2.12 -4.80
CA GLN A 180 -15.11 -1.03 -4.78
C GLN A 180 -14.37 0.28 -5.00
N LYS A 181 -14.83 1.05 -5.99
CA LYS A 181 -14.37 2.41 -6.27
C LYS A 181 -15.50 3.37 -6.02
N GLN A 182 -15.30 4.33 -5.13
CA GLN A 182 -16.31 5.30 -4.73
C GLN A 182 -15.84 6.70 -5.08
N ARG A 183 -16.60 7.42 -5.91
CA ARG A 183 -16.34 8.82 -6.22
C ARG A 183 -17.65 9.60 -6.23
N PHE A 184 -18.02 10.15 -5.08
CA PHE A 184 -19.29 10.84 -4.92
C PHE A 184 -19.20 12.05 -4.00
N GLY A 185 -20.02 13.05 -4.33
CA GLY A 185 -20.36 14.18 -3.50
C GLY A 185 -21.78 14.04 -2.97
N VAL A 186 -21.99 14.52 -1.75
CA VAL A 186 -23.32 14.66 -1.13
C VAL A 186 -23.47 16.10 -0.68
N GLU A 187 -24.58 16.73 -1.04
CA GLU A 187 -24.96 18.04 -0.53
C GLU A 187 -26.42 18.02 -0.10
N GLY A 188 -26.70 18.50 1.10
CA GLY A 188 -28.05 18.47 1.64
C GLY A 188 -28.30 19.43 2.78
N HIS A 189 -29.58 19.63 3.04
CA HIS A 189 -30.12 20.47 4.10
C HIS A 189 -31.14 19.66 4.91
N ILE A 190 -31.10 19.81 6.24
CA ILE A 190 -32.04 19.20 7.17
C ILE A 190 -32.68 20.36 7.95
N GLY A 191 -33.95 20.64 7.64
CA GLY A 191 -34.62 21.85 8.08
C GLY A 191 -33.90 23.10 7.58
N GLU A 192 -33.88 24.14 8.42
CA GLU A 192 -33.21 25.42 8.14
C GLU A 192 -31.82 25.50 8.78
N LYS A 193 -31.57 24.66 9.79
CA LYS A 193 -30.39 24.79 10.65
C LYS A 193 -29.20 23.93 10.25
N VAL A 194 -29.42 22.81 9.54
CA VAL A 194 -28.34 21.85 9.28
C VAL A 194 -28.01 21.73 7.79
N LYS A 195 -26.72 21.86 7.50
CA LYS A 195 -26.11 21.65 6.17
C LYS A 195 -25.15 20.47 6.21
N VAL A 196 -25.25 19.60 5.22
CA VAL A 196 -24.41 18.41 5.04
C VAL A 196 -23.66 18.56 3.73
N ARG A 197 -22.34 18.42 3.76
CA ARG A 197 -21.49 18.32 2.58
C ARG A 197 -20.50 17.19 2.75
N VAL A 198 -20.53 16.24 1.83
CA VAL A 198 -19.57 15.12 1.77
C VAL A 198 -18.94 15.14 0.39
N ASP A 199 -17.64 14.88 0.34
CA ASP A 199 -16.88 14.71 -0.87
C ASP A 199 -15.89 13.57 -0.63
N GLN A 200 -16.18 12.43 -1.27
CA GLN A 200 -15.53 11.15 -1.05
C GLN A 200 -14.98 10.62 -2.37
N ASP A 201 -13.70 10.29 -2.37
CA ASP A 201 -13.00 9.65 -3.48
C ASP A 201 -12.00 8.62 -2.91
N SER A 202 -12.26 7.34 -3.19
CA SER A 202 -11.43 6.22 -2.70
C SER A 202 -10.09 6.10 -3.42
N GLU A 203 -9.88 6.82 -4.53
CA GLU A 203 -8.64 6.77 -5.32
C GLU A 203 -7.71 7.95 -5.02
N ARG A 204 -8.02 8.80 -4.03
CA ARG A 204 -7.14 9.90 -3.64
C ARG A 204 -5.83 9.41 -3.03
N PRO A 205 -4.68 10.03 -3.34
CA PRO A 205 -3.40 9.66 -2.76
C PRO A 205 -3.37 9.79 -1.23
N PHE A 206 -4.16 10.71 -0.66
CA PHE A 206 -4.21 10.97 0.77
C PHE A 206 -5.65 11.02 1.30
N ASP A 207 -5.91 10.26 2.37
CA ASP A 207 -7.25 10.17 2.98
C ASP A 207 -7.77 11.49 3.57
N PHE A 208 -6.89 12.42 3.95
CA PHE A 208 -7.29 13.71 4.53
C PHE A 208 -7.95 14.66 3.51
N GLU A 209 -7.78 14.38 2.22
CA GLU A 209 -8.44 15.13 1.14
C GLU A 209 -9.93 14.79 1.05
N ASN A 210 -10.36 13.64 1.58
CA ASN A 210 -11.78 13.32 1.72
C ASN A 210 -12.41 14.22 2.79
N THR A 211 -13.50 14.89 2.42
CA THR A 211 -14.13 15.88 3.30
C THR A 211 -15.55 15.50 3.67
N ILE A 212 -15.83 15.56 4.97
CA ILE A 212 -17.17 15.47 5.54
C ILE A 212 -17.35 16.75 6.35
N ARG A 213 -18.40 17.52 6.07
CA ARG A 213 -18.75 18.73 6.81
C ARG A 213 -20.22 18.70 7.16
N LEU A 214 -20.50 18.61 8.45
CA LEU A 214 -21.81 18.81 9.03
C LEU A 214 -21.80 20.16 9.74
N GLN A 215 -22.74 21.03 9.41
CA GLN A 215 -22.85 22.36 10.01
C GLN A 215 -24.26 22.56 10.56
N TYR A 216 -24.37 22.83 11.85
CA TYR A 216 -25.56 23.32 12.51
C TYR A 216 -25.40 24.81 12.78
N GLN A 217 -26.42 25.60 12.45
CA GLN A 217 -26.52 27.01 12.77
C GLN A 217 -27.81 27.23 13.58
N GLY A 218 -27.67 27.64 14.84
CA GLY A 218 -28.81 28.01 15.68
C GLY A 218 -29.40 29.36 15.25
N PHE A 219 -30.65 29.62 15.63
CA PHE A 219 -31.26 30.94 15.49
C PHE A 219 -30.67 31.95 16.48
N GLU A 220 -31.01 33.24 16.31
CA GLU A 220 -30.40 34.35 17.07
C GLU A 220 -30.56 34.20 18.59
N ASP A 221 -31.69 33.65 19.05
CA ASP A 221 -32.01 33.50 20.48
C ASP A 221 -31.43 32.21 21.11
N GLU A 222 -30.71 31.39 20.33
CA GLU A 222 -30.15 30.14 20.83
C GLU A 222 -28.75 30.31 21.43
N ILE A 223 -28.54 29.70 22.60
CA ILE A 223 -27.22 29.63 23.24
C ILE A 223 -26.20 28.98 22.32
N VAL A 224 -26.59 27.89 21.63
CA VAL A 224 -25.72 27.17 20.69
C VAL A 224 -25.81 27.84 19.33
N THR A 225 -24.85 28.72 19.05
CA THR A 225 -24.80 29.46 17.79
C THR A 225 -24.37 28.59 16.62
N SER A 226 -23.36 27.72 16.77
CA SER A 226 -22.93 26.85 15.68
C SER A 226 -22.29 25.55 16.17
N ILE A 227 -22.56 24.43 15.50
CA ILE A 227 -21.81 23.18 15.66
C ILE A 227 -21.28 22.77 14.29
N GLU A 228 -19.98 22.54 14.19
CA GLU A 228 -19.32 21.97 13.02
C GLU A 228 -18.79 20.58 13.38
N ALA A 229 -19.00 19.58 12.52
CA ALA A 229 -18.44 18.24 12.68
C ALA A 229 -17.84 17.70 11.37
N GLY A 230 -16.79 16.88 11.50
CA GLY A 230 -15.99 16.36 10.39
C GLY A 230 -14.74 17.19 10.17
N ASN A 231 -14.45 17.59 8.94
CA ASN A 231 -13.28 18.39 8.59
C ASN A 231 -13.49 19.85 9.03
N ILE A 232 -12.91 20.21 10.17
CA ILE A 232 -12.99 21.54 10.77
C ILE A 232 -11.69 22.33 10.56
N SER A 233 -11.77 23.65 10.70
CA SER A 233 -10.59 24.52 10.73
C SER A 233 -10.57 25.34 12.02
N LEU A 234 -9.36 25.53 12.53
CA LEU A 234 -9.10 26.32 13.73
C LEU A 234 -8.24 27.53 13.38
N SER A 235 -8.79 28.70 13.68
CA SER A 235 -8.07 29.96 13.71
C SER A 235 -8.27 30.57 15.09
N LEU A 236 -7.23 30.55 15.93
CA LEU A 236 -7.23 31.25 17.20
C LEU A 236 -6.54 32.60 17.01
N PRO A 237 -7.13 33.73 17.47
CA PRO A 237 -6.43 35.00 17.48
C PRO A 237 -5.20 34.90 18.37
N ALA A 238 -4.08 35.47 17.93
CA ALA A 238 -2.87 35.51 18.72
C ALA A 238 -3.12 36.33 20.00
N THR A 239 -2.98 35.70 21.16
CA THR A 239 -2.98 36.40 22.44
C THR A 239 -1.60 36.25 23.07
N ARG A 240 -1.23 37.21 23.93
CA ARG A 240 0.09 37.25 24.60
C ARG A 240 0.41 35.99 25.41
N PHE A 241 -0.58 35.15 25.73
CA PHE A 241 -0.47 34.00 26.62
C PHE A 241 -0.71 32.65 25.93
N VAL A 242 -1.03 32.64 24.63
CA VAL A 242 -1.22 31.40 23.86
C VAL A 242 -0.01 31.22 22.94
N THR A 243 0.87 30.30 23.30
CA THR A 243 2.07 29.91 22.53
C THR A 243 1.74 29.23 21.20
N PHE A 244 0.48 28.84 20.98
CA PHE A 244 -0.02 28.30 19.73
C PHE A 244 -0.79 29.37 18.94
N SER A 245 -0.08 30.18 18.17
CA SER A 245 -0.66 31.02 17.12
C SER A 245 -0.55 30.27 15.78
N GLY A 246 -1.57 29.51 15.42
CA GLY A 246 -1.56 28.71 14.20
C GLY A 246 -2.93 28.60 13.57
N ARG A 247 -2.99 28.73 12.24
CA ARG A 247 -4.14 28.27 11.45
C ARG A 247 -3.93 26.79 11.20
N ASN A 248 -4.74 25.92 11.81
CA ASN A 248 -4.70 24.49 11.53
C ASN A 248 -5.87 24.14 10.58
N SER A 249 -5.52 23.67 9.39
CA SER A 249 -6.43 23.21 8.35
C SER A 249 -6.15 21.73 8.09
N GLY A 250 -7.08 20.84 8.45
CA GLY A 250 -6.88 19.38 8.37
C GLY A 250 -7.28 18.61 9.63
N LEU A 251 -8.09 19.22 10.50
CA LEU A 251 -8.59 18.58 11.71
C LEU A 251 -9.87 17.81 11.40
N PHE A 252 -9.99 16.59 11.93
CA PHE A 252 -11.24 15.84 11.93
C PHE A 252 -11.80 15.81 13.37
N GLY A 253 -12.94 16.42 13.59
CA GLY A 253 -13.49 16.56 14.95
C GLY A 253 -14.80 17.32 15.03
N ILE A 254 -15.11 17.79 16.23
CA ILE A 254 -16.30 18.56 16.56
C ILE A 254 -15.87 19.92 17.11
N LYS A 255 -16.52 20.99 16.63
CA LYS A 255 -16.35 22.36 17.10
C LYS A 255 -17.71 22.95 17.43
N SER A 256 -17.87 23.44 18.64
CA SER A 256 -19.09 24.07 19.13
C SER A 256 -18.82 25.52 19.53
N LYS A 257 -19.71 26.43 19.14
CA LYS A 257 -19.70 27.84 19.57
C LYS A 257 -20.98 28.15 20.33
N MET A 258 -20.83 28.65 21.54
CA MET A 258 -21.92 29.05 22.42
C MET A 258 -21.77 30.53 22.78
N THR A 259 -22.89 31.25 22.81
CA THR A 259 -22.94 32.65 23.24
C THR A 259 -23.92 32.77 24.40
N LEU A 260 -23.42 33.18 25.57
CA LEU A 260 -24.21 33.42 26.78
C LEU A 260 -24.08 34.91 27.14
N GLY A 261 -25.01 35.72 26.64
CA GLY A 261 -24.91 37.18 26.70
C GLY A 261 -23.61 37.67 26.04
N ASN A 262 -22.70 38.25 26.82
CA ASN A 262 -21.43 38.75 26.32
C ASN A 262 -20.30 37.70 26.33
N LEU A 263 -20.54 36.51 26.89
CA LEU A 263 -19.56 35.43 26.95
C LEU A 263 -19.65 34.55 25.70
N LYS A 264 -18.55 34.45 24.95
CA LYS A 264 -18.40 33.55 23.79
C LYS A 264 -17.50 32.38 24.15
N VAL A 265 -18.06 31.17 24.19
CA VAL A 265 -17.35 29.92 24.47
C VAL A 265 -17.20 29.13 23.18
N THR A 266 -15.96 28.76 22.83
CA THR A 266 -15.68 27.86 21.69
C THR A 266 -15.01 26.60 22.21
N THR A 267 -15.63 25.45 21.99
CA THR A 267 -15.13 24.14 22.41
C THR A 267 -14.75 23.31 21.19
N ILE A 268 -13.57 22.69 21.21
CA ILE A 268 -13.06 21.88 20.09
C ILE A 268 -12.51 20.57 20.63
N ALA A 269 -12.92 19.47 20.02
CA ALA A 269 -12.33 18.15 20.21
C ALA A 269 -12.03 17.56 18.82
N SER A 270 -10.76 17.38 18.49
CA SER A 270 -10.36 16.96 17.14
C SER A 270 -9.07 16.16 17.13
N GLN A 271 -8.94 15.30 16.12
CA GLN A 271 -7.71 14.63 15.75
C GLN A 271 -7.11 15.31 14.51
N GLU A 272 -5.81 15.60 14.55
CA GLU A 272 -5.07 16.10 13.40
C GLU A 272 -4.77 14.95 12.42
N LYS A 273 -5.12 15.14 11.15
CA LYS A 273 -4.89 14.15 10.08
C LYS A 273 -3.81 14.60 9.08
N GLY A 274 -3.14 15.73 9.32
CA GLY A 274 -2.11 16.29 8.45
C GLY A 274 -0.69 16.15 9.01
N GLU A 275 0.30 15.95 8.13
CA GLU A 275 1.72 15.96 8.49
C GLU A 275 2.30 17.37 8.27
N SER A 276 2.81 18.00 9.32
CA SER A 276 3.44 19.33 9.20
C SER A 276 4.89 19.20 8.71
N LYS A 277 5.14 19.51 7.44
CA LYS A 277 6.50 19.61 6.88
C LYS A 277 6.95 21.07 6.85
N ARG A 278 7.97 21.39 7.64
CA ARG A 278 8.65 22.70 7.57
C ARG A 278 9.66 22.67 6.44
N MET A 279 9.46 23.53 5.44
CA MET A 279 10.35 23.72 4.31
C MET A 279 11.19 24.98 4.56
N SER A 280 12.51 24.83 4.72
CA SER A 280 13.44 25.95 4.75
C SER A 280 13.89 26.28 3.33
N LEU A 281 13.34 27.34 2.74
CA LEU A 281 13.82 27.89 1.46
C LEU A 281 14.94 28.90 1.74
N SER A 282 16.15 28.59 1.28
CA SER A 282 17.25 29.56 1.17
C SER A 282 17.72 29.57 -0.29
N GLY A 283 17.70 30.74 -0.94
CA GLY A 283 18.45 30.95 -2.19
C GLY A 283 18.02 30.22 -3.47
N GLY A 284 16.83 29.61 -3.54
CA GLY A 284 16.26 29.10 -4.81
C GLY A 284 16.75 27.74 -5.31
N ALA A 285 17.70 27.10 -4.61
CA ALA A 285 18.06 25.70 -4.85
C ALA A 285 17.52 24.81 -3.71
N GLN A 286 16.98 23.65 -4.08
CA GLN A 286 16.56 22.63 -3.11
C GLN A 286 17.81 21.98 -2.51
N GLU A 287 18.19 22.39 -1.30
CA GLU A 287 19.26 21.74 -0.55
C GLU A 287 18.69 20.50 0.15
N ASN A 288 19.12 19.31 -0.27
CA ASN A 288 18.77 18.06 0.40
C ASN A 288 20.01 17.56 1.17
N THR A 289 19.98 17.67 2.49
CA THR A 289 21.07 17.16 3.33
C THR A 289 20.98 15.63 3.39
N GLN A 290 21.89 14.95 2.68
CA GLN A 290 22.03 13.51 2.79
C GLN A 290 23.00 13.18 3.93
N LYS A 291 22.53 12.49 4.97
CA LYS A 291 23.39 11.89 5.98
C LYS A 291 23.86 10.53 5.46
N ILE A 292 25.18 10.34 5.35
CA ILE A 292 25.82 9.06 5.03
C ILE A 292 26.67 8.72 6.26
N GLU A 293 26.46 7.54 6.83
CA GLU A 293 27.25 7.09 7.98
C GLU A 293 28.57 6.47 7.51
N ASP A 294 29.64 6.60 8.29
CA ASP A 294 31.00 6.14 7.92
C ASP A 294 31.08 4.65 7.59
N TYR A 295 30.15 3.83 8.08
CA TYR A 295 30.08 2.40 7.79
C TYR A 295 29.27 2.04 6.54
N GLN A 296 28.59 3.01 5.91
CA GLN A 296 27.73 2.82 4.74
C GLN A 296 28.50 2.99 3.43
N TYR A 297 29.57 2.21 3.27
CA TYR A 297 30.30 2.15 2.00
C TYR A 297 29.56 1.31 0.95
N ARG A 298 29.90 1.51 -0.32
CA ARG A 298 29.36 0.77 -1.47
C ARG A 298 29.95 -0.65 -1.57
N ARG A 299 29.43 -1.55 -0.74
CA ARG A 299 29.84 -2.97 -0.69
C ARG A 299 29.71 -3.66 -2.05
N GLY A 300 30.73 -4.41 -2.42
CA GLY A 300 30.81 -5.24 -3.62
C GLY A 300 30.94 -4.46 -4.94
N ALA A 301 31.16 -3.14 -4.90
CA ALA A 301 31.18 -2.30 -6.10
C ALA A 301 32.60 -1.91 -6.55
N TYR A 302 33.55 -1.77 -5.64
CA TYR A 302 34.91 -1.29 -5.94
C TYR A 302 35.96 -2.29 -5.45
N PHE A 303 36.90 -2.63 -6.32
CA PHE A 303 37.99 -3.55 -5.98
C PHE A 303 39.33 -3.09 -6.58
N PHE A 304 40.41 -3.28 -5.84
CA PHE A 304 41.77 -3.22 -6.37
C PHE A 304 42.11 -4.51 -7.09
N LEU A 305 42.86 -4.42 -8.19
CA LEU A 305 43.26 -5.59 -8.99
C LEU A 305 44.28 -6.50 -8.28
N ASP A 306 45.08 -5.91 -7.39
CA ASP A 306 46.11 -6.59 -6.61
C ASP A 306 46.47 -5.74 -5.38
N ARG A 307 47.17 -6.35 -4.41
CA ARG A 307 47.67 -5.68 -3.20
C ARG A 307 48.63 -4.53 -3.56
N LEU A 308 49.43 -4.71 -4.60
CA LEU A 308 50.34 -3.69 -5.14
C LEU A 308 49.61 -2.37 -5.41
N TYR A 309 48.49 -2.44 -6.14
CA TYR A 309 47.71 -1.25 -6.50
C TYR A 309 47.09 -0.58 -5.27
N ARG A 310 46.59 -1.37 -4.32
CA ARG A 310 46.04 -0.85 -3.07
C ARG A 310 47.09 -0.13 -2.22
N GLU A 311 48.30 -0.69 -2.12
CA GLU A 311 49.39 -0.08 -1.38
C GLU A 311 49.83 1.23 -2.03
N GLN A 312 50.01 1.22 -3.35
CA GLN A 312 50.34 2.39 -4.14
C GLN A 312 49.28 3.50 -4.01
N PHE A 313 48.00 3.14 -4.02
CA PHE A 313 46.87 4.08 -3.90
C PHE A 313 46.88 4.88 -2.59
N ARG A 314 47.56 4.41 -1.54
CA ARG A 314 47.68 5.13 -0.26
C ARG A 314 48.64 6.32 -0.32
N HIS A 315 49.44 6.43 -1.37
CA HIS A 315 50.46 7.46 -1.51
C HIS A 315 49.99 8.61 -2.39
N TYR A 316 50.21 9.83 -1.91
CA TYR A 316 49.85 11.07 -2.60
C TYR A 316 51.08 11.93 -2.83
N ASP A 317 51.08 12.67 -3.93
CA ASP A 317 52.07 13.70 -4.17
C ASP A 317 51.78 14.97 -3.35
N LYS A 318 52.61 16.00 -3.51
CA LYS A 318 52.45 17.28 -2.80
C LYS A 318 51.16 18.03 -3.16
N ASN A 319 50.49 17.65 -4.25
CA ASN A 319 49.26 18.26 -4.74
C ASN A 319 48.02 17.44 -4.36
N GLY A 320 48.17 16.33 -3.62
CA GLY A 320 47.07 15.45 -3.25
C GLY A 320 46.62 14.51 -4.37
N LEU A 321 47.44 14.31 -5.41
CA LEU A 321 47.16 13.33 -6.48
C LEU A 321 47.79 11.98 -6.13
N HIS A 322 47.10 10.89 -6.47
CA HIS A 322 47.65 9.55 -6.29
C HIS A 322 48.91 9.36 -7.14
N VAL A 323 49.96 8.84 -6.51
CA VAL A 323 51.21 8.50 -7.19
C VAL A 323 51.08 7.09 -7.76
N TYR A 324 51.57 6.87 -8.99
CA TYR A 324 51.63 5.54 -9.59
C TYR A 324 52.92 5.28 -10.37
N ASP A 325 53.30 4.01 -10.50
CA ASP A 325 54.39 3.58 -11.38
C ASP A 325 53.85 3.16 -12.76
N PRO A 326 54.18 3.89 -13.85
CA PRO A 326 53.69 3.60 -15.19
C PRO A 326 54.07 2.21 -15.74
N ARG A 327 55.04 1.52 -15.12
CA ARG A 327 55.42 0.14 -15.48
C ARG A 327 54.31 -0.85 -15.11
N PHE A 328 53.57 -0.56 -14.04
CA PHE A 328 52.45 -1.39 -13.59
C PHE A 328 51.12 -0.96 -14.20
N SER A 329 51.09 0.04 -15.07
CA SER A 329 49.85 0.40 -15.78
C SER A 329 49.32 -0.80 -16.57
N VAL A 330 48.02 -1.06 -16.43
CA VAL A 330 47.31 -2.18 -17.04
C VAL A 330 47.07 -1.93 -18.52
N THR A 331 47.55 -2.82 -19.39
CA THR A 331 47.37 -2.72 -20.84
C THR A 331 46.14 -3.52 -21.30
N ARG A 332 45.98 -4.75 -20.80
CA ARG A 332 44.84 -5.63 -21.07
C ARG A 332 44.25 -6.13 -19.76
N ILE A 333 42.93 -6.25 -19.73
CA ILE A 333 42.20 -6.73 -18.55
C ILE A 333 40.91 -7.41 -18.98
N GLU A 334 40.54 -8.49 -18.30
CA GLU A 334 39.28 -9.19 -18.47
C GLU A 334 38.73 -9.57 -17.09
N LEU A 335 37.48 -9.19 -16.82
CA LEU A 335 36.79 -9.54 -15.57
C LEU A 335 35.84 -10.69 -15.82
N TYR A 336 35.71 -11.52 -14.79
CA TYR A 336 34.88 -12.71 -14.78
C TYR A 336 34.07 -12.77 -13.50
N LYS A 337 32.82 -13.19 -13.63
CA LYS A 337 31.90 -13.36 -12.49
C LYS A 337 31.30 -14.75 -12.49
N SER A 338 31.21 -15.39 -11.33
CA SER A 338 30.40 -16.60 -11.14
C SER A 338 29.02 -16.24 -10.58
N GLU A 339 28.02 -17.11 -10.80
CA GLU A 339 26.69 -16.93 -10.22
C GLU A 339 26.48 -17.71 -8.91
N ALA A 340 25.49 -17.26 -8.14
CA ALA A 340 25.04 -17.93 -6.94
C ALA A 340 24.27 -19.22 -7.29
N GLY A 341 24.98 -20.33 -7.36
CA GLY A 341 24.42 -21.65 -7.69
C GLY A 341 25.43 -22.46 -8.48
N TYR A 342 25.83 -23.61 -7.96
CA TYR A 342 27.00 -24.35 -8.44
C TYR A 342 26.84 -25.00 -9.85
N ASP A 343 25.65 -25.00 -10.43
CA ASP A 343 25.32 -25.87 -11.58
C ASP A 343 24.73 -25.18 -12.83
N THR A 344 24.46 -23.87 -12.82
CA THR A 344 23.91 -23.18 -14.00
C THR A 344 25.01 -22.88 -15.02
N ARG A 345 25.22 -23.82 -15.95
CA ARG A 345 26.00 -23.60 -17.17
C ARG A 345 25.29 -22.55 -18.03
N TYR A 346 25.89 -21.37 -18.17
CA TYR A 346 25.56 -20.50 -19.30
C TYR A 346 26.06 -21.16 -20.59
N SER A 347 25.42 -20.86 -21.73
CA SER A 347 25.96 -21.27 -23.05
C SER A 347 27.41 -20.81 -23.23
N ASP A 348 27.76 -19.67 -22.63
CA ASP A 348 29.05 -18.99 -22.78
C ASP A 348 29.89 -19.06 -21.49
N SER A 349 29.53 -19.91 -20.52
CA SER A 349 30.33 -20.05 -19.29
C SER A 349 31.60 -20.84 -19.53
N ILE A 350 32.71 -20.35 -18.99
CA ILE A 350 34.02 -20.97 -19.06
C ILE A 350 34.32 -21.62 -17.72
N ARG A 351 34.71 -22.89 -17.73
CA ARG A 351 35.15 -23.58 -16.51
C ARG A 351 36.52 -23.05 -16.11
N GLY A 352 36.74 -22.77 -14.82
CA GLY A 352 38.00 -22.19 -14.40
C GLY A 352 38.25 -22.23 -12.90
N TRP A 353 39.50 -21.92 -12.56
CA TRP A 353 39.97 -21.67 -11.20
C TRP A 353 40.13 -20.17 -11.00
N ALA A 354 39.64 -19.63 -9.88
CA ALA A 354 40.01 -18.32 -9.38
C ALA A 354 40.80 -18.49 -8.09
N VAL A 355 42.01 -17.96 -8.06
CA VAL A 355 42.97 -18.20 -6.98
C VAL A 355 43.57 -16.89 -6.45
N ILE A 356 43.83 -16.83 -5.15
CA ILE A 356 44.59 -15.74 -4.52
C ILE A 356 45.88 -16.28 -3.93
N ASP A 357 46.97 -16.12 -4.68
CA ASP A 357 48.32 -16.45 -4.21
C ASP A 357 49.03 -15.22 -3.59
N GLU A 358 49.90 -15.48 -2.63
CA GLU A 358 50.79 -14.52 -1.97
C GLU A 358 52.02 -14.18 -2.82
N HIS A 359 52.38 -15.01 -3.81
CA HIS A 359 53.52 -14.77 -4.70
C HIS A 359 53.09 -14.45 -6.14
N PRO A 360 53.62 -13.37 -6.77
CA PRO A 360 53.24 -12.90 -8.11
C PRO A 360 53.36 -13.90 -9.27
N ASP A 361 54.29 -14.85 -9.19
CA ASP A 361 54.74 -15.66 -10.33
C ASP A 361 54.28 -17.13 -10.30
N SER A 362 53.64 -17.57 -9.21
CA SER A 362 53.29 -18.98 -8.95
C SER A 362 51.96 -19.45 -9.57
N LEU A 363 51.20 -18.56 -10.21
CA LEU A 363 50.03 -18.96 -11.02
C LEU A 363 50.41 -19.86 -12.20
N LYS A 364 51.66 -19.77 -12.68
CA LYS A 364 52.19 -20.62 -13.76
C LYS A 364 52.49 -22.06 -13.31
N SER A 365 52.54 -22.31 -12.00
CA SER A 365 52.81 -23.62 -11.39
C SER A 365 51.61 -24.19 -10.63
N PHE A 366 50.42 -23.59 -10.75
CA PHE A 366 49.21 -24.12 -10.14
C PHE A 366 48.84 -25.45 -10.81
N ASP A 367 49.12 -26.55 -10.13
CA ASP A 367 48.76 -27.87 -10.60
C ASP A 367 47.29 -28.16 -10.26
N VAL A 368 46.48 -28.16 -11.33
CA VAL A 368 45.04 -28.44 -11.28
C VAL A 368 44.75 -29.86 -10.80
N ASP A 369 45.70 -30.80 -10.98
CA ASP A 369 45.49 -32.23 -10.71
C ASP A 369 45.76 -32.63 -9.25
N THR A 370 46.55 -31.87 -8.49
CA THR A 370 46.86 -32.14 -7.07
C THR A 370 46.05 -31.32 -6.07
N THR A 371 45.32 -30.28 -6.51
CA THR A 371 44.55 -29.38 -5.63
C THR A 371 43.13 -29.91 -5.39
N GLY A 372 42.97 -30.79 -4.40
CA GLY A 372 41.71 -31.47 -4.08
C GLY A 372 40.65 -30.66 -3.29
N GLY A 373 40.70 -29.33 -3.25
CA GLY A 373 39.78 -28.55 -2.39
C GLY A 373 39.42 -27.16 -2.89
N VAL A 374 38.13 -26.83 -2.82
CA VAL A 374 37.64 -25.44 -2.77
C VAL A 374 37.92 -24.95 -1.35
N ASP A 375 38.87 -24.01 -1.20
CA ASP A 375 39.12 -23.32 0.07
C ASP A 375 38.79 -21.82 -0.06
N GLN A 376 39.08 -21.00 0.94
CA GLN A 376 38.81 -19.55 0.88
C GLN A 376 39.66 -18.81 -0.15
N ASN A 377 40.77 -19.41 -0.57
CA ASN A 377 41.76 -18.82 -1.48
C ASN A 377 41.68 -19.40 -2.91
N HIS A 378 41.00 -20.54 -3.10
CA HIS A 378 40.84 -21.22 -4.37
C HIS A 378 39.36 -21.56 -4.61
N TYR A 379 38.81 -21.02 -5.69
CA TYR A 379 37.46 -21.33 -6.14
C TYR A 379 37.49 -21.99 -7.51
N PHE A 380 36.81 -23.12 -7.62
CA PHE A 380 36.61 -23.80 -8.88
C PHE A 380 35.14 -23.75 -9.29
N GLY A 381 34.87 -23.33 -10.52
CA GLY A 381 33.50 -23.21 -11.00
C GLY A 381 33.40 -22.71 -12.43
N TYR A 382 32.21 -22.23 -12.77
CA TYR A 382 31.90 -21.64 -14.07
C TYR A 382 31.93 -20.12 -13.95
N PHE A 383 32.59 -19.49 -14.91
CA PHE A 383 32.76 -18.06 -14.99
C PHE A 383 32.15 -17.50 -16.26
N ARG A 384 31.44 -16.38 -16.13
CA ARG A 384 31.01 -15.57 -17.25
C ARG A 384 31.97 -14.40 -17.41
N ARG A 385 32.52 -14.23 -18.61
CA ARG A 385 33.29 -13.03 -18.96
C ARG A 385 32.36 -11.81 -18.94
N MET A 386 32.74 -10.78 -18.21
CA MET A 386 31.98 -9.53 -18.10
C MET A 386 32.21 -8.66 -19.33
N ALA A 387 31.14 -8.03 -19.83
CA ALA A 387 31.25 -7.08 -20.94
C ALA A 387 31.95 -5.79 -20.47
N LYS A 388 32.64 -5.09 -21.39
CA LYS A 388 33.35 -3.84 -21.09
C LYS A 388 32.44 -2.71 -20.61
N THR A 389 31.14 -2.81 -20.86
CA THR A 389 30.11 -1.87 -20.39
C THR A 389 29.63 -2.17 -18.98
N GLU A 390 30.00 -3.31 -18.37
CA GLU A 390 29.56 -3.71 -17.02
C GLU A 390 30.48 -3.16 -15.92
N TYR A 391 31.69 -2.70 -16.27
CA TYR A 391 32.67 -2.18 -15.35
C TYR A 391 33.50 -1.05 -15.95
N PHE A 392 33.98 -0.17 -15.07
CA PHE A 392 35.05 0.78 -15.33
C PHE A 392 36.35 0.24 -14.74
N VAL A 393 37.48 0.56 -15.38
CA VAL A 393 38.82 0.23 -14.90
C VAL A 393 39.70 1.46 -14.99
N ASP A 394 40.32 1.82 -13.87
CA ASP A 394 41.46 2.73 -13.89
C ASP A 394 42.73 1.89 -14.13
N ARG A 395 43.38 2.12 -15.27
CA ARG A 395 44.54 1.34 -15.69
C ARG A 395 45.82 1.74 -14.99
N ASP A 396 45.89 2.96 -14.47
CA ASP A 396 47.11 3.50 -13.83
C ASP A 396 47.07 3.23 -12.32
N LEU A 397 45.91 3.40 -11.70
CA LEU A 397 45.68 3.16 -10.28
C LEU A 397 45.26 1.71 -9.98
N GLY A 398 44.91 0.93 -11.01
CA GLY A 398 44.63 -0.50 -10.91
C GLY A 398 43.47 -0.85 -9.99
N TYR A 399 42.36 -0.12 -10.11
CA TYR A 399 41.09 -0.46 -9.48
C TYR A 399 39.97 -0.58 -10.52
N ILE A 400 38.94 -1.31 -10.14
CA ILE A 400 37.72 -1.51 -10.90
C ILE A 400 36.52 -0.98 -10.15
N GLN A 401 35.56 -0.45 -10.92
CA GLN A 401 34.25 -0.08 -10.45
C GLN A 401 33.21 -0.88 -11.23
N LEU A 402 32.32 -1.55 -10.53
CA LEU A 402 31.25 -2.33 -11.13
C LEU A 402 29.96 -1.52 -11.16
N ASN A 403 29.23 -1.61 -12.27
CA ASN A 403 27.92 -0.97 -12.39
C ASN A 403 26.88 -1.64 -11.49
N MET A 404 27.02 -2.96 -11.29
CA MET A 404 26.24 -3.73 -10.33
C MET A 404 27.18 -4.37 -9.31
N PRO A 405 26.91 -4.22 -8.00
CA PRO A 405 27.75 -4.81 -6.97
C PRO A 405 27.68 -6.34 -7.02
N VAL A 406 28.80 -6.99 -6.73
CA VAL A 406 28.88 -8.46 -6.61
C VAL A 406 28.18 -8.88 -5.32
N ARG A 407 27.23 -9.80 -5.45
CA ARG A 407 26.39 -10.25 -4.33
C ARG A 407 27.13 -11.26 -3.44
N ASP A 408 26.60 -11.49 -2.25
CA ASP A 408 27.01 -12.62 -1.42
C ASP A 408 26.66 -13.92 -2.15
N GLY A 409 27.59 -14.87 -2.19
CA GLY A 409 27.50 -16.11 -2.97
C GLY A 409 28.11 -16.05 -4.38
N GLU A 410 28.36 -14.85 -4.94
CA GLU A 410 29.03 -14.69 -6.24
C GLU A 410 30.54 -14.52 -6.06
N VAL A 411 31.32 -15.03 -7.02
CA VAL A 411 32.78 -14.87 -7.09
C VAL A 411 33.14 -13.85 -8.16
N LEU A 412 34.10 -12.98 -7.83
CA LEU A 412 34.70 -12.04 -8.79
C LEU A 412 36.16 -12.42 -9.01
N ALA A 413 36.56 -12.50 -10.28
CA ALA A 413 37.91 -12.82 -10.68
C ALA A 413 38.36 -11.98 -11.89
N VAL A 414 39.67 -11.89 -12.09
CA VAL A 414 40.28 -11.06 -13.13
C VAL A 414 41.48 -11.75 -13.77
N ALA A 415 41.72 -11.46 -15.04
CA ALA A 415 43.00 -11.67 -15.71
C ALA A 415 43.47 -10.34 -16.30
N PHE A 416 44.76 -10.03 -16.20
CA PHE A 416 45.29 -8.78 -16.76
C PHE A 416 46.78 -8.87 -17.13
N GLU A 417 47.21 -7.93 -17.95
CA GLU A 417 48.60 -7.73 -18.38
C GLU A 417 49.01 -6.28 -18.10
N THR A 418 50.21 -6.09 -17.56
CA THR A 418 50.79 -4.77 -17.28
C THR A 418 51.80 -4.36 -18.35
N ARG A 419 52.21 -3.10 -18.33
CA ARG A 419 53.10 -2.51 -19.33
C ARG A 419 54.51 -3.11 -19.34
N ASP A 420 54.98 -3.57 -18.19
CA ASP A 420 56.23 -4.32 -18.02
C ASP A 420 56.16 -5.79 -18.48
N GLY A 421 54.99 -6.24 -18.96
CA GLY A 421 54.77 -7.59 -19.48
C GLY A 421 54.39 -8.63 -18.42
N ARG A 422 54.16 -8.24 -17.16
CA ARG A 422 53.65 -9.15 -16.14
C ARG A 422 52.19 -9.51 -16.46
N LYS A 423 51.92 -10.82 -16.54
CA LYS A 423 50.60 -11.41 -16.77
C LYS A 423 50.10 -12.06 -15.50
N VAL A 424 48.89 -11.70 -15.10
CA VAL A 424 48.20 -12.25 -13.92
C VAL A 424 46.95 -12.97 -14.41
N GLY A 425 46.87 -14.28 -14.15
CA GLY A 425 45.87 -15.16 -14.75
C GLY A 425 46.08 -15.35 -16.26
N ASP A 426 45.19 -16.13 -16.87
CA ASP A 426 45.24 -16.51 -18.27
C ASP A 426 44.60 -15.45 -19.17
N ILE A 427 45.24 -14.28 -19.27
CA ILE A 427 44.77 -13.17 -20.12
C ILE A 427 44.79 -13.50 -21.63
N ASP A 428 45.57 -14.52 -22.02
CA ASP A 428 45.66 -15.05 -23.39
C ASP A 428 44.86 -16.35 -23.57
N PHE A 429 43.92 -16.63 -22.67
CA PHE A 429 43.12 -17.85 -22.72
C PHE A 429 42.42 -18.03 -24.07
N ASN A 430 42.62 -19.20 -24.68
CA ASN A 430 41.93 -19.63 -25.89
C ASN A 430 41.14 -20.94 -25.61
N PRO A 431 39.79 -20.90 -25.67
CA PRO A 431 38.94 -22.05 -25.37
C PRO A 431 39.14 -23.23 -26.34
N ASP A 432 39.70 -23.01 -27.53
CA ASP A 432 40.01 -24.09 -28.48
C ASP A 432 41.21 -24.95 -28.05
N SER A 433 42.06 -24.39 -27.18
CA SER A 433 43.33 -25.00 -26.74
C SER A 433 43.30 -25.50 -25.30
N SER A 434 42.45 -24.92 -24.44
CA SER A 434 42.31 -25.30 -23.03
C SER A 434 40.86 -25.20 -22.60
N ASN A 435 40.40 -26.20 -21.84
CA ASN A 435 39.04 -26.24 -21.29
C ASN A 435 38.91 -25.58 -19.91
N THR A 436 40.03 -25.14 -19.31
CA THR A 436 40.06 -24.59 -17.96
C THR A 436 40.86 -23.29 -17.96
N ILE A 437 40.24 -22.18 -17.52
CA ILE A 437 40.89 -20.88 -17.35
C ILE A 437 41.38 -20.69 -15.92
N ILE A 438 42.56 -20.10 -15.72
CA ILE A 438 43.08 -19.71 -14.40
C ILE A 438 42.98 -18.19 -14.26
N LEU A 439 42.39 -17.72 -13.16
CA LEU A 439 42.09 -16.32 -12.90
C LEU A 439 42.59 -15.91 -11.51
N ARG A 440 42.85 -14.61 -11.32
CA ARG A 440 43.09 -14.01 -10.01
C ARG A 440 41.78 -13.74 -9.30
N LEU A 441 41.63 -14.25 -8.09
CA LEU A 441 40.46 -14.04 -7.26
C LEU A 441 40.47 -12.62 -6.64
N LEU A 442 39.37 -11.87 -6.84
CA LEU A 442 39.16 -10.55 -6.23
C LEU A 442 38.17 -10.58 -5.07
N LYS A 443 37.17 -11.48 -5.12
CA LYS A 443 36.19 -11.68 -4.05
C LYS A 443 35.74 -13.14 -4.00
N SER A 444 35.80 -13.74 -2.81
CA SER A 444 35.28 -15.08 -2.52
C SER A 444 33.75 -15.09 -2.40
N MET A 445 33.12 -16.28 -2.43
CA MET A 445 31.65 -16.41 -2.28
C MET A 445 31.15 -15.84 -0.96
N LYS A 446 31.89 -16.06 0.12
CA LYS A 446 31.54 -15.64 1.48
C LYS A 446 32.73 -14.89 2.09
N PRO A 447 32.95 -13.62 1.71
CA PRO A 447 34.12 -12.89 2.13
C PRO A 447 34.11 -12.68 3.64
N THR A 448 35.19 -13.09 4.31
CA THR A 448 35.42 -12.81 5.73
C THR A 448 36.61 -11.86 5.93
N PRO A 449 36.69 -11.10 7.04
CA PRO A 449 37.84 -10.22 7.31
C PRO A 449 39.20 -10.92 7.39
N LYS A 450 39.23 -12.25 7.50
CA LYS A 450 40.47 -13.04 7.50
C LYS A 450 40.91 -13.43 6.10
N ASP A 451 40.04 -13.29 5.09
CA ASP A 451 40.33 -13.72 3.72
C ASP A 451 41.33 -12.75 3.07
N SER A 452 42.27 -13.29 2.30
CA SER A 452 43.24 -12.48 1.55
C SER A 452 42.61 -11.51 0.55
N THR A 453 41.38 -11.81 0.10
CA THR A 453 40.59 -10.99 -0.82
C THR A 453 39.89 -9.84 -0.12
N TRP A 454 39.72 -9.89 1.21
CA TRP A 454 38.98 -8.89 1.97
C TRP A 454 39.53 -7.50 1.73
N ASP A 455 40.85 -7.37 1.74
CA ASP A 455 41.52 -6.09 1.58
C ASP A 455 41.47 -5.54 0.15
N LEU A 456 41.18 -6.37 -0.84
CA LEU A 456 41.04 -5.94 -2.24
C LEU A 456 39.74 -5.15 -2.46
N GLU A 457 38.70 -5.37 -1.65
CA GLU A 457 37.50 -4.54 -1.69
C GLU A 457 37.77 -3.15 -1.10
N TRP A 458 37.47 -2.11 -1.89
CA TRP A 458 37.62 -0.72 -1.47
C TRP A 458 36.40 -0.25 -0.69
N LYS A 459 36.59 0.02 0.61
CA LYS A 459 35.52 0.28 1.59
C LYS A 459 35.35 1.75 1.98
N ASN A 460 35.91 2.67 1.19
CA ASN A 460 35.88 4.12 1.48
C ASN A 460 35.16 4.89 0.35
N VAL A 461 34.13 4.30 -0.26
CA VAL A 461 33.37 4.86 -1.40
C VAL A 461 31.89 4.80 -1.16
#